data_AF-A0A8B7BBS0-F1
#
_entry.id   AF-A0A8B7BBS0-F1
#
_cell.length_a   1.000
_cell.length_b   1.000
_cell.length_c   1.000
_cell.angle_alpha   90.00
_cell.angle_beta   90.00
_cell.angle_gamma   90.00
#
_symmetry.space_group_name_H-M   'P 1'
#
loop_
_entity.id
_entity.type
_entity.pdbx_description
1 polymer ?
#
loop_
_entity_poly.entity_id
_entity_poly.type
_entity_poly.pdbx_seq_one_letter_code
_entity_poly.pdbx_strand_id
1 'polypeptide(L)'
;MGNEISYPLKPFLVEPDKERFWQRCLRLIQRLSPQMLRLNADPHFFTQVFQDLKNEGEAAAAPAAAGGPPSGASAASAARDSCAAGAKHWTMNLDR
;
A
#
# COMPACT_ATOMS: atom_id res chain seq x y z
N MET A 1 -0.22 -6.23 -11.57
CA MET A 1 -1.33 -6.76 -12.40
C MET A 1 -1.04 -8.24 -12.63
N GLY A 2 -2.05 -9.11 -12.67
CA GLY A 2 -1.86 -10.55 -12.71
C GLY A 2 -1.14 -11.04 -13.98
N ASN A 3 -0.23 -12.00 -13.84
CA ASN A 3 0.47 -12.61 -14.98
C ASN A 3 -0.36 -13.74 -15.63
N GLU A 4 -1.35 -14.28 -14.92
CA GLU A 4 -2.19 -15.38 -15.37
C GLU A 4 -3.43 -14.87 -16.12
N ILE A 5 -3.90 -15.66 -17.08
CA ILE A 5 -5.10 -15.32 -17.88
C ILE A 5 -6.41 -15.42 -17.11
N SER A 6 -6.45 -16.15 -15.99
CA SER A 6 -7.64 -16.28 -15.15
C SER A 6 -7.28 -16.60 -13.70
N TYR A 7 -8.16 -16.20 -12.79
CA TYR A 7 -8.05 -16.48 -11.36
C TYR A 7 -9.35 -17.14 -10.87
N PRO A 8 -9.28 -18.22 -10.05
CA PRO A 8 -10.48 -18.88 -9.55
C PRO A 8 -11.25 -17.95 -8.59
N LEU A 9 -12.59 -18.01 -8.60
CA LEU A 9 -13.44 -17.18 -7.74
C LEU A 9 -13.36 -17.57 -6.25
N LYS A 10 -13.20 -18.87 -5.97
CA LYS A 10 -13.35 -19.46 -4.62
C LYS A 10 -12.52 -18.76 -3.53
N PRO A 11 -11.26 -18.33 -3.75
CA PRO A 11 -10.48 -17.62 -2.74
C PRO A 11 -11.01 -16.22 -2.39
N PHE A 12 -11.79 -15.59 -3.27
CA PHE A 12 -12.25 -14.20 -3.12
C PHE A 12 -13.70 -14.07 -2.67
N LEU A 13 -14.48 -15.15 -2.82
CA LEU A 13 -15.90 -15.17 -2.45
C LEU A 13 -16.06 -15.57 -0.98
N VAL A 14 -16.10 -14.58 -0.10
CA VAL A 14 -16.41 -14.74 1.33
C VAL A 14 -17.91 -14.62 1.63
N GLU A 15 -18.68 -14.08 0.69
CA GLU A 15 -20.11 -13.83 0.83
C GLU A 15 -20.91 -15.02 0.28
N PRO A 16 -22.04 -15.40 0.93
CA PRO A 16 -22.88 -16.50 0.43
C PRO A 16 -23.60 -16.14 -0.87
N ASP A 17 -23.87 -14.86 -1.10
CA ASP A 17 -24.53 -14.35 -2.30
C ASP A 17 -23.51 -13.97 -3.38
N LYS A 18 -23.46 -14.79 -4.44
CA LYS A 18 -22.61 -14.57 -5.61
C LYS A 18 -23.00 -13.35 -6.42
N GLU A 19 -24.30 -13.04 -6.49
CA GLU A 19 -24.79 -11.94 -7.33
C GLU A 19 -24.31 -10.61 -6.78
N ARG A 20 -24.36 -10.45 -5.46
CA ARG A 20 -23.84 -9.27 -4.77
C ARG A 20 -22.34 -9.04 -5.00
N PHE A 21 -21.55 -10.12 -5.07
CA PHE A 21 -20.13 -10.04 -5.42
C PHE A 21 -19.94 -9.50 -6.84
N TRP A 22 -20.63 -10.07 -7.83
CA TRP A 22 -20.52 -9.64 -9.22
C TRP A 22 -21.01 -8.21 -9.45
N GLN A 23 -22.10 -7.81 -8.81
CA GLN A 23 -22.58 -6.43 -8.85
C GLN A 23 -21.56 -5.44 -8.26
N ARG A 24 -20.81 -5.84 -7.22
CA ARG A 24 -19.70 -5.02 -6.70
C ARG A 24 -18.56 -4.94 -7.71
N CYS A 25 -18.17 -6.05 -8.33
CA CYS A 25 -17.14 -6.07 -9.37
C CYS A 25 -17.49 -5.11 -10.51
N LEU A 26 -18.72 -5.19 -11.06
CA LEU A 26 -19.17 -4.32 -12.15
C LEU A 26 -19.14 -2.84 -11.75
N ARG A 27 -19.60 -2.49 -10.55
CA ARG A 27 -19.55 -1.11 -10.04
C ARG A 27 -18.12 -0.60 -9.87
N LEU A 28 -17.21 -1.43 -9.37
CA LEU A 28 -15.81 -1.07 -9.22
C LEU A 28 -15.13 -0.87 -10.59
N ILE A 29 -15.40 -1.75 -11.56
CA ILE A 29 -14.88 -1.61 -12.93
C ILE A 29 -15.37 -0.30 -13.56
N GLN A 30 -16.67 -0.01 -13.47
CA GLN A 30 -17.24 1.22 -14.02
C GLN A 30 -16.63 2.47 -13.39
N ARG A 31 -16.38 2.46 -12.08
CA ARG A 31 -15.86 3.64 -11.36
C ARG A 31 -14.36 3.82 -11.49
N LEU A 32 -13.58 2.74 -11.43
CA LEU A 32 -12.14 2.78 -11.26
C LEU A 32 -11.35 2.47 -12.53
N SER A 33 -11.97 1.96 -13.60
CA SER A 33 -11.25 1.61 -14.84
C SER A 33 -10.41 2.76 -15.42
N PRO A 34 -10.84 4.05 -15.40
CA PRO A 34 -9.98 5.14 -15.92
C PRO A 34 -8.73 5.34 -15.07
N GLN A 35 -8.87 5.26 -13.74
CA GLN A 35 -7.74 5.41 -12.81
C GLN A 35 -6.79 4.22 -12.86
N MET A 36 -7.32 3.00 -13.04
CA MET A 36 -6.51 1.80 -13.23
C MET A 36 -5.67 1.88 -14.50
N LEU A 37 -6.24 2.35 -15.62
CA LEU A 37 -5.48 2.57 -16.85
C LEU A 37 -4.47 3.71 -16.68
N ARG A 38 -4.86 4.83 -16.06
CA ARG A 38 -3.96 5.96 -15.80
C ARG A 38 -2.76 5.56 -14.95
N LEU A 39 -2.95 4.70 -13.94
CA LEU A 39 -1.87 4.18 -13.10
C LEU A 39 -0.82 3.40 -13.90
N ASN A 40 -1.20 2.76 -15.02
CA ASN A 40 -0.27 2.09 -15.91
C ASN A 40 0.34 3.02 -16.98
N ALA A 41 -0.35 4.10 -17.35
CA ALA A 41 0.03 4.98 -18.45
C ALA A 41 0.82 6.23 -18.02
N ASP A 42 0.63 6.69 -16.78
CA ASP A 42 1.20 7.94 -16.24
C ASP A 42 2.13 7.64 -15.05
N PRO A 43 3.47 7.66 -15.25
CA PRO A 43 4.45 7.39 -14.19
C PRO A 43 4.38 8.37 -13.00
N HIS A 44 3.96 9.61 -13.24
CA HIS A 44 3.82 10.60 -12.16
C HIS A 44 2.63 10.28 -11.28
N PHE A 45 1.49 9.90 -11.90
CA PHE A 45 0.32 9.46 -11.16
C PHE A 45 0.60 8.19 -10.35
N PHE A 46 1.34 7.22 -10.89
CA PHE A 46 1.81 6.07 -10.13
C PHE A 46 2.63 6.48 -8.89
N THR A 47 3.62 7.36 -9.08
CA THR A 47 4.49 7.83 -8.00
C THR A 47 3.70 8.58 -6.92
N GLN A 48 2.72 9.38 -7.31
CA GLN A 48 1.84 10.08 -6.39
C GLN A 48 1.05 9.10 -5.52
N VAL A 49 0.32 8.16 -6.14
CA VAL A 49 -0.47 7.16 -5.40
C VAL A 49 0.42 6.30 -4.50
N PHE A 50 1.66 6.03 -4.91
CA PHE A 50 2.64 5.32 -4.10
C PHE A 50 3.09 6.14 -2.87
N GLN A 51 3.33 7.44 -3.03
CA GLN A 51 3.67 8.34 -1.92
C GLN A 51 2.50 8.46 -0.93
N ASP A 52 1.28 8.65 -1.43
CA ASP A 52 0.07 8.70 -0.61
C ASP A 52 -0.04 7.42 0.25
N LEU A 53 0.19 6.25 -0.34
CA LEU A 53 0.17 4.97 0.38
C LEU A 53 1.23 4.87 1.48
N LYS A 54 2.43 5.43 1.27
CA LYS A 54 3.48 5.47 2.31
C LYS A 54 3.04 6.33 3.50
N ASN A 55 2.43 7.47 3.22
CA ASN A 55 2.00 8.42 4.24
C ASN A 55 0.92 7.81 5.15
N GLU A 56 0.01 6.99 4.59
CA GLU A 56 -0.99 6.27 5.40
C GLU A 56 -0.36 5.30 6.42
N GLY A 57 0.79 4.69 6.09
CA GLY A 57 1.53 3.81 7.00
C GLY A 57 2.29 4.55 8.09
N GLU A 58 2.80 5.75 7.80
CA GLU A 58 3.52 6.59 8.75
C GLU A 58 2.56 7.32 9.71
N ALA A 59 1.39 7.74 9.22
CA ALA A 59 0.34 8.34 10.04
C ALA A 59 -0.20 7.38 11.12
N ALA A 60 -0.29 6.09 10.82
CA ALA A 60 -0.71 5.06 11.77
C ALA A 60 0.37 4.75 12.85
N ALA A 61 1.63 5.11 12.59
CA ALA A 61 2.77 4.85 13.47
C ALA A 61 3.17 6.06 14.34
N ALA A 62 2.53 7.22 14.18
CA ALA A 62 2.78 8.38 15.02
C ALA A 62 2.37 8.05 16.47
N PRO A 63 3.30 8.04 17.44
CA PRO A 63 2.94 7.78 18.82
C PRO A 63 2.06 8.94 19.30
N ALA A 64 0.97 8.61 19.99
CA ALA A 64 0.23 9.52 20.84
C ALA A 64 1.16 10.01 21.97
N ALA A 65 2.08 10.92 21.65
CA ALA A 65 3.04 11.51 22.57
C ALA A 65 2.88 13.03 22.53
N ALA A 66 1.77 13.49 23.10
CA ALA A 66 1.64 14.87 23.54
C ALA A 66 0.91 14.87 24.90
N GLY A 67 1.66 14.57 25.96
CA GLY A 67 1.17 14.63 27.33
C GLY A 67 2.22 14.22 28.37
N GLY A 68 3.18 15.12 28.66
CA GLY A 68 4.01 15.05 29.88
C GLY A 68 5.45 15.57 29.74
N PRO A 69 5.95 16.47 30.63
CA PRO A 69 7.28 17.08 30.54
C PRO A 69 8.40 16.16 31.08
N PRO A 70 9.69 16.49 30.84
CA PRO A 70 10.79 15.54 30.96
C PRO A 70 11.38 15.50 32.38
N SER A 71 11.67 14.29 32.87
CA SER A 71 12.58 14.07 34.00
C SER A 71 13.49 12.90 33.66
N GLY A 72 14.79 13.13 33.75
CA GLY A 72 15.81 12.31 33.10
C GLY A 72 16.16 11.01 33.81
N ALA A 73 16.84 10.13 33.08
CA ALA A 73 17.99 9.35 33.52
C ALA A 73 18.58 8.60 32.33
N SER A 74 19.90 8.63 32.23
CA SER A 74 20.75 7.90 31.28
C SER A 74 20.55 6.39 31.37
N ALA A 75 20.42 5.71 30.23
CA ALA A 75 20.77 4.30 30.08
C ALA A 75 21.39 4.09 28.69
N ALA A 76 22.62 3.58 28.72
CA ALA A 76 23.53 3.50 27.60
C ALA A 76 23.08 2.56 26.48
N SER A 77 23.60 2.88 25.30
CA SER A 77 23.62 2.15 24.04
C SER A 77 23.79 0.63 24.15
N ALA A 78 22.87 -0.12 23.53
CA ALA A 78 23.17 -1.29 22.68
C ALA A 78 21.86 -1.98 22.25
N ALA A 79 21.12 -1.37 21.32
CA ALA A 79 20.04 -2.05 20.60
C ALA A 79 20.46 -2.20 19.14
N ARG A 80 21.29 -3.24 18.96
CA ARG A 80 21.60 -4.01 17.76
C ARG A 80 20.87 -3.57 16.48
N ASP A 81 21.70 -3.16 15.52
CA ASP A 81 21.39 -3.08 14.09
C ASP A 81 20.63 -4.33 13.61
N SER A 82 19.39 -4.13 13.19
CA SER A 82 18.67 -5.05 12.30
C SER A 82 17.57 -4.32 11.53
N CYS A 83 17.95 -3.21 10.88
CA CYS A 83 17.24 -2.76 9.68
C CYS A 83 17.92 -3.41 8.48
N ALA A 84 17.80 -4.74 8.37
CA ALA A 84 18.22 -5.46 7.18
C ALA A 84 17.27 -5.10 6.03
N ALA A 85 17.69 -4.09 5.28
CA ALA A 85 17.52 -3.90 3.85
C ALA A 85 16.60 -4.90 3.15
N GLY A 86 15.29 -4.71 3.29
CA GLY A 86 14.28 -5.20 2.37
C GLY A 86 13.96 -4.16 1.31
N ALA A 87 14.99 -3.48 0.79
CA ALA A 87 14.87 -2.62 -0.38
C ALA A 87 14.64 -3.53 -1.59
N LYS A 88 13.38 -3.96 -1.75
CA LYS A 88 12.86 -4.48 -3.01
C LYS A 88 13.19 -3.43 -4.07
N HIS A 89 14.24 -3.74 -4.81
CA HIS A 89 14.76 -3.01 -5.95
C HIS A 89 13.66 -2.96 -7.02
N TRP A 90 12.82 -1.92 -6.95
CA TRP A 90 11.90 -1.55 -8.02
C TRP A 90 12.62 -0.51 -8.86
N THR A 91 13.49 -0.98 -9.74
CA THR A 91 14.28 -0.15 -10.64
C THR A 91 13.32 0.72 -11.46
N MET A 92 13.21 1.99 -11.08
CA MET A 92 12.82 3.03 -12.01
C MET A 92 14.08 3.44 -12.76
N ASN A 93 14.21 2.99 -14.00
CA ASN A 93 15.03 3.70 -14.98
C ASN A 93 14.16 4.82 -15.54
N LEU A 94 14.48 6.06 -15.17
CA LEU A 94 13.78 7.26 -15.64
C LEU A 94 14.53 7.96 -16.79
N ASP A 95 15.30 7.23 -17.60
CA ASP A 95 15.99 7.79 -18.76
C ASP A 95 15.89 6.84 -19.97
N ARG A 96 14.97 7.15 -20.89
CA ARG A 96 15.23 7.28 -22.34
C ARG A 96 14.02 7.80 -23.11
#